data_AF-A0A1S1ED40-F1
#
_entry.id   AF-A0A1S1ED40-F1
#
_cell.length_a   1.000
_cell.length_b   1.000
_cell.length_c   1.000
_cell.angle_alpha   90.00
_cell.angle_beta   90.00
_cell.angle_gamma   90.00
#
_symmetry.space_group_name_H-M   'P 1'
#
loop_
_entity.id
_entity.type
_entity.pdbx_description
1 polymer ?
#
loop_
_entity_poly.entity_id
_entity_poly.type
_entity_poly.pdbx_seq_one_letter_code
_entity_poly.pdbx_strand_id
1 'polypeptide(L)'
;MRKDEERRAAQVEIDAIVALSLGVTADELCMIYRTQFPVMRRYDQEDRFDANGREVPKDVMKLQAKLRDGEELSVADRTWVHPQSGVEYVFEYPFRQLDREADMRKAYARFGDDSLRAERRLRCNEKSEEKGPSIVETPTH
;
A
#
# COMPACT_ATOMS: atom_id res chain seq x y z
N MET A 1 -16.88 5.48 -2.01
CA MET A 1 -15.97 5.56 -0.85
C MET A 1 -14.81 4.61 -1.13
N ARG A 2 -13.55 4.98 -0.89
CA ARG A 2 -12.41 4.04 -1.07
C ARG A 2 -12.59 2.85 -0.13
N LYS A 3 -12.26 1.65 -0.60
CA LYS A 3 -12.32 0.40 0.19
C LYS A 3 -11.26 0.41 1.30
N ASP A 4 -11.45 -0.35 2.37
CA ASP A 4 -10.56 -0.33 3.55
C ASP A 4 -9.11 -0.68 3.19
N GLU A 5 -8.94 -1.70 2.34
CA GLU A 5 -7.64 -2.11 1.78
C GLU A 5 -6.96 -0.97 1.01
N GLU A 6 -7.70 -0.18 0.22
CA GLU A 6 -7.16 0.97 -0.51
C GLU A 6 -6.73 2.10 0.43
N ARG A 7 -7.47 2.33 1.52
CA ARG A 7 -7.11 3.34 2.53
C ARG A 7 -5.79 2.96 3.21
N ARG A 8 -5.65 1.68 3.59
CA ARG A 8 -4.40 1.15 4.17
C ARG A 8 -3.25 1.21 3.18
N ALA A 9 -3.47 0.83 1.92
CA ALA A 9 -2.45 0.91 0.88
C ALA A 9 -1.94 2.36 0.70
N ALA A 10 -2.84 3.35 0.67
CA ALA A 10 -2.46 4.75 0.58
C ALA A 10 -1.61 5.21 1.78
N GLN A 11 -1.89 4.75 3.00
CA GLN A 11 -1.05 5.05 4.17
C GLN A 11 0.36 4.48 4.01
N VAL A 12 0.46 3.21 3.62
CA VAL A 12 1.76 2.54 3.37
C VAL A 12 2.57 3.27 2.30
N GLU A 13 1.90 3.73 1.23
CA GLU A 13 2.55 4.50 0.17
C GLU A 13 3.10 5.84 0.67
N ILE A 14 2.32 6.56 1.50
CA ILE A 14 2.77 7.81 2.12
C ILE A 14 3.97 7.56 3.03
N ASP A 15 3.91 6.53 3.89
CA ASP A 15 5.01 6.17 4.79
C ASP A 15 6.30 5.89 4.01
N ALA A 16 6.20 5.17 2.89
CA ALA A 16 7.34 4.88 2.02
C ALA A 16 7.92 6.12 1.33
N ILE A 17 7.08 7.03 0.84
CA ILE A 17 7.52 8.30 0.22
C ILE A 17 8.22 9.19 1.25
N VAL A 18 7.68 9.28 2.46
CA VAL A 18 8.29 10.06 3.55
C VAL A 18 9.62 9.45 3.96
N ALA A 19 9.72 8.13 4.09
CA ALA A 19 10.97 7.45 4.40
C ALA A 19 12.06 7.76 3.35
N LEU A 20 11.74 7.64 2.06
CA LEU A 20 12.64 8.01 0.96
C LEU A 20 13.09 9.47 1.06
N SER A 21 12.16 10.39 1.32
CA SER A 21 12.43 11.83 1.42
C SER A 21 13.35 12.18 2.59
N LEU A 22 13.34 11.38 3.65
CA LEU A 22 14.16 11.56 4.85
C LEU A 22 15.45 10.72 4.84
N GLY A 23 15.69 9.93 3.78
CA GLY A 23 16.83 9.02 3.71
C GLY A 23 16.74 7.83 4.67
N VAL A 24 15.54 7.52 5.17
CA VAL A 24 15.27 6.36 6.04
C VAL A 24 15.14 5.12 5.16
N THR A 25 15.91 4.08 5.45
CA THR A 25 15.87 2.83 4.69
C THR A 25 14.56 2.06 4.91
N ALA A 26 14.23 1.13 4.00
CA ALA A 26 13.04 0.28 4.14
C ALA A 26 13.06 -0.55 5.44
N ASP A 27 14.24 -1.00 5.89
CA ASP A 27 14.37 -1.77 7.12
C ASP A 27 14.21 -0.90 8.38
N GLU A 28 14.72 0.34 8.36
CA GLU A 28 14.47 1.31 9.42
C GLU A 28 12.99 1.71 9.48
N LEU A 29 12.34 1.90 8.33
CA LEU A 29 10.90 2.14 8.27
C LEU A 29 10.12 0.99 8.92
N CYS A 30 10.47 -0.26 8.59
CA CYS A 30 9.86 -1.43 9.23
C CYS A 30 10.18 -1.52 10.72
N MET A 31 11.38 -1.12 11.16
CA MET A 31 11.75 -1.03 12.57
C MET A 31 10.91 0.02 13.31
N ILE A 32 10.73 1.21 12.73
CA ILE A 32 9.86 2.26 13.28
C ILE A 32 8.43 1.74 13.41
N TYR A 33 7.88 1.11 12.38
CA TYR A 33 6.58 0.46 12.43
C TYR A 33 6.47 -0.53 13.60
N ARG A 34 7.42 -1.45 13.74
CA ARG A 34 7.42 -2.48 14.80
C ARG A 34 7.49 -1.90 16.21
N THR A 35 8.21 -0.80 16.41
CA THR A 35 8.55 -0.28 17.74
C THR A 35 7.64 0.86 18.18
N GLN A 36 7.30 1.77 17.28
CA GLN A 36 6.56 3.00 17.61
C GLN A 36 5.04 2.81 17.49
N PHE A 37 4.59 1.80 16.74
CA PHE A 37 3.16 1.59 16.48
C PHE A 37 2.66 0.19 16.90
N PRO A 38 2.89 -0.26 18.15
CA PRO A 38 2.55 -1.61 18.59
C PRO A 38 1.05 -1.92 18.53
N VAL A 39 0.19 -0.91 18.75
CA VAL A 39 -1.27 -1.06 18.66
C VAL A 39 -1.72 -1.26 17.21
N MET A 40 -1.21 -0.43 16.29
CA MET A 40 -1.50 -0.57 14.86
C MET A 40 -1.04 -1.94 14.35
N ARG A 41 0.17 -2.35 14.73
CA ARG A 41 0.72 -3.66 14.36
C ARG A 41 -0.15 -4.82 14.83
N ARG A 42 -0.76 -4.71 16.01
CA ARG A 42 -1.71 -5.70 16.50
C ARG A 42 -2.95 -5.78 15.61
N TYR A 43 -3.52 -4.64 15.22
CA TYR A 43 -4.66 -4.62 14.29
C TYR A 43 -4.29 -5.21 12.93
N ASP A 44 -3.17 -4.80 12.32
CA ASP A 44 -2.68 -5.37 11.06
C ASP A 44 -2.45 -6.91 11.12
N GLN A 45 -2.24 -7.47 12.31
CA GLN A 45 -2.10 -8.91 12.52
C GLN A 45 -3.44 -9.64 12.69
N GLU A 46 -4.39 -9.02 13.39
CA GLU A 46 -5.69 -9.59 13.71
C GLU A 46 -6.69 -9.41 12.55
N ASP A 47 -6.63 -8.27 11.86
CA ASP A 47 -7.61 -7.89 10.86
C ASP A 47 -7.50 -8.76 9.62
N ARG A 48 -8.64 -8.96 8.97
CA ARG A 48 -8.77 -9.71 7.72
C ARG A 48 -9.57 -8.89 6.73
N PHE A 49 -9.20 -9.01 5.47
CA PHE A 49 -9.84 -8.33 4.36
C PHE A 49 -10.45 -9.34 3.42
N ASP A 50 -11.67 -9.07 2.98
CA ASP A 50 -12.39 -9.92 2.03
C ASP A 50 -11.84 -9.75 0.60
N ALA A 51 -12.31 -10.54 -0.37
CA ALA A 51 -11.88 -10.41 -1.77
C ALA A 51 -12.19 -9.03 -2.39
N ASN A 52 -13.14 -8.31 -1.80
CA ASN A 52 -13.50 -6.97 -2.23
C ASN A 52 -12.69 -5.88 -1.53
N GLY A 53 -11.77 -6.21 -0.62
CA GLY A 53 -10.92 -5.27 0.10
C GLY A 53 -11.63 -4.52 1.24
N ARG A 54 -12.71 -5.11 1.79
CA ARG A 54 -13.41 -4.64 2.99
C ARG A 54 -12.84 -5.36 4.20
N GLU A 55 -12.67 -4.63 5.31
CA GLU A 55 -12.32 -5.26 6.58
C GLU A 55 -13.46 -6.14 7.08
N VAL A 56 -13.16 -7.39 7.40
CA VAL A 56 -14.14 -8.40 7.83
C VAL A 56 -14.48 -8.14 9.31
N PRO A 57 -15.77 -7.97 9.66
CA PRO A 57 -16.19 -7.75 11.04
C PRO A 57 -15.71 -8.86 11.98
N LYS A 58 -15.35 -8.48 13.21
CA LYS A 58 -14.85 -9.41 14.23
C LYS A 58 -15.80 -10.56 14.53
N ASP A 59 -17.11 -10.35 14.41
CA ASP A 59 -18.10 -11.41 14.65
C ASP A 59 -18.08 -12.47 13.55
N VAL A 60 -17.90 -12.08 12.28
CA VAL A 60 -17.67 -13.03 11.17
C VAL A 60 -16.36 -13.77 11.39
N MET A 61 -15.29 -13.08 11.81
CA MET A 61 -14.01 -13.73 12.12
C MET A 61 -14.06 -14.70 13.32
N LYS A 62 -14.90 -14.44 14.32
CA LYS A 62 -15.14 -15.39 15.43
C LYS A 62 -15.84 -16.65 14.96
N LEU A 63 -16.74 -16.56 13.97
CA LEU A 63 -17.37 -17.73 13.36
C LEU A 63 -16.33 -18.50 12.53
N GLN A 64 -15.54 -17.80 11.72
CA GLN A 64 -14.45 -18.40 10.93
C GLN A 64 -13.48 -19.20 11.81
N ALA A 65 -13.10 -18.67 12.97
CA ALA A 65 -12.16 -19.32 13.89
C ALA A 65 -12.67 -20.64 14.49
N LYS A 66 -13.97 -20.95 14.37
CA LYS A 66 -14.57 -22.21 14.85
C LYS A 66 -14.61 -23.30 13.78
N LEU A 67 -14.34 -22.94 12.52
CA LEU A 67 -14.33 -23.89 11.42
C LEU A 67 -13.06 -24.72 11.40
N ARG A 68 -13.14 -25.91 10.82
CA ARG A 68 -11.96 -26.73 10.53
C ARG A 68 -11.28 -26.25 9.24
N ASP A 69 -10.01 -26.61 9.07
CA ASP A 69 -9.28 -26.27 7.85
C ASP A 69 -10.01 -26.78 6.59
N GLY A 70 -10.24 -25.88 5.65
CA GLY A 70 -10.95 -26.16 4.39
C GLY A 70 -12.47 -26.03 4.46
N GLU A 71 -13.05 -25.71 5.62
CA GLU A 71 -14.46 -25.36 5.73
C GLU A 71 -14.69 -23.86 5.50
N GLU A 72 -15.82 -23.53 4.90
CA GLU A 72 -16.26 -22.16 4.63
C GLU A 72 -17.54 -21.84 5.41
N LEU A 73 -17.67 -20.58 5.83
CA LEU A 73 -18.88 -20.06 6.42
C LEU A 73 -20.00 -20.04 5.39
N SER A 74 -21.22 -20.30 5.87
CA SER A 74 -22.41 -20.10 5.05
C SER A 74 -22.56 -18.63 4.64
N VAL A 75 -23.36 -18.37 3.59
CA VAL A 75 -23.68 -17.00 3.17
C VAL A 75 -24.27 -16.20 4.33
N ALA A 76 -25.15 -16.80 5.14
CA ALA A 76 -25.76 -16.13 6.28
C ALA A 76 -24.72 -15.74 7.34
N ASP A 77 -23.75 -16.61 7.63
CA ASP A 77 -22.72 -16.37 8.65
C ASP A 77 -21.67 -15.34 8.21
N ARG A 78 -21.48 -15.17 6.90
CA ARG A 78 -20.64 -14.10 6.31
C ARG A 78 -21.44 -12.86 5.93
N THR A 79 -22.70 -12.77 6.35
CA THR A 79 -23.54 -11.61 6.13
C THR A 79 -23.64 -10.79 7.40
N TRP A 80 -23.37 -9.49 7.29
CA TRP A 80 -23.38 -8.56 8.42
C TRP A 80 -24.11 -7.28 8.07
N VAL A 81 -24.99 -6.85 8.96
CA VAL A 81 -25.77 -5.62 8.82
C VAL A 81 -25.04 -4.50 9.54
N HIS A 82 -24.70 -3.44 8.81
CA HIS A 82 -23.97 -2.32 9.38
C HIS A 82 -24.87 -1.54 10.36
N PRO A 83 -24.46 -1.39 11.64
CA PRO A 83 -25.36 -0.95 12.72
C PRO A 83 -25.87 0.49 12.55
N GLN A 84 -25.14 1.34 11.84
CA GLN A 84 -25.52 2.74 11.64
C GLN A 84 -26.30 2.98 10.34
N SER A 85 -26.13 2.14 9.32
CA SER A 85 -26.75 2.36 8.00
C SER A 85 -27.85 1.35 7.67
N GLY A 86 -27.92 0.23 8.38
CA GLY A 86 -28.85 -0.87 8.09
C GLY A 86 -28.55 -1.61 6.78
N VAL A 87 -27.45 -1.26 6.09
CA VAL A 87 -27.05 -1.92 4.85
C VAL A 87 -26.43 -3.28 5.17
N GLU A 88 -26.92 -4.28 4.47
CA GLU A 88 -26.44 -5.66 4.55
C GLU A 88 -25.22 -5.85 3.65
N TYR A 89 -24.17 -6.46 4.19
CA TYR A 89 -22.96 -6.78 3.47
C TYR A 89 -22.66 -8.26 3.58
N VAL A 90 -22.57 -8.93 2.43
CA VAL A 90 -22.03 -10.28 2.32
C VAL A 90 -20.52 -10.18 2.08
N PHE A 91 -19.71 -10.79 2.94
CA PHE A 91 -18.25 -10.81 2.85
C PHE A 91 -17.77 -12.00 2.01
N GLU A 92 -16.83 -11.77 1.09
CA GLU A 92 -16.39 -12.77 0.11
C GLU A 92 -15.00 -13.32 0.43
N TYR A 93 -14.84 -14.64 0.35
CA TYR A 93 -13.53 -15.28 0.44
C TYR A 93 -12.63 -14.93 -0.75
N PRO A 94 -11.29 -14.98 -0.60
CA PRO A 94 -10.57 -15.34 0.63
C PRO A 94 -10.51 -14.19 1.64
N PHE A 95 -10.57 -14.53 2.93
CA PHE A 95 -10.25 -13.61 4.03
C PHE A 95 -8.74 -13.57 4.23
N ARG A 96 -8.13 -12.47 3.83
CA ARG A 96 -6.68 -12.32 3.74
C ARG A 96 -6.18 -11.40 4.84
N GLN A 97 -5.04 -11.75 5.42
CA GLN A 97 -4.24 -10.78 6.17
C GLN A 97 -3.36 -10.01 5.19
N LEU A 98 -3.20 -8.71 5.41
CA LEU A 98 -2.30 -7.88 4.62
C LEU A 98 -0.99 -7.67 5.40
N ASP A 99 0.14 -7.93 4.76
CA ASP A 99 1.46 -7.80 5.40
C ASP A 99 1.98 -6.37 5.20
N ARG A 100 1.91 -5.56 6.26
CA ARG A 100 2.32 -4.15 6.19
C ARG A 100 3.80 -4.00 5.90
N GLU A 101 4.64 -4.88 6.45
CA GLU A 101 6.09 -4.81 6.27
C GLU A 101 6.49 -5.19 4.85
N ALA A 102 5.83 -6.19 4.26
CA ALA A 102 5.99 -6.53 2.86
C ALA A 102 5.49 -5.39 1.94
N ASP A 103 4.31 -4.82 2.25
CA ASP A 103 3.73 -3.72 1.48
C ASP A 103 4.60 -2.46 1.54
N MET A 104 5.15 -2.12 2.71
CA MET A 104 6.09 -0.99 2.87
C MET A 104 7.34 -1.20 2.02
N ARG A 105 7.94 -2.40 2.03
CA ARG A 105 9.12 -2.69 1.19
C ARG A 105 8.79 -2.59 -0.29
N LYS A 106 7.63 -3.11 -0.71
CA LYS A 106 7.17 -3.03 -2.10
C LYS A 106 6.95 -1.58 -2.53
N ALA A 107 6.27 -0.78 -1.70
CA ALA A 107 6.04 0.63 -1.97
C ALA A 107 7.36 1.42 -2.03
N TYR A 108 8.26 1.19 -1.06
CA TYR A 108 9.58 1.80 -1.00
C TYR A 108 10.39 1.52 -2.27
N ALA A 109 10.44 0.27 -2.71
CA ALA A 109 11.15 -0.10 -3.94
C ALA A 109 10.55 0.60 -5.17
N ARG A 110 9.22 0.60 -5.30
CA ARG A 110 8.51 1.24 -6.42
C ARG A 110 8.85 2.74 -6.49
N PHE A 111 8.69 3.45 -5.39
CA PHE A 111 8.92 4.90 -5.36
C PHE A 111 10.41 5.27 -5.43
N GLY A 112 11.30 4.41 -4.92
CA GLY A 112 12.75 4.58 -5.10
C GLY A 112 13.15 4.51 -6.57
N ASP A 113 12.62 3.53 -7.31
CA ASP A 113 12.84 3.40 -8.76
C ASP A 113 12.31 4.61 -9.53
N ASP A 114 11.12 5.09 -9.18
CA ASP A 114 10.50 6.26 -9.81
C ASP A 114 11.32 7.53 -9.57
N SER A 115 11.82 7.75 -8.35
CA SER A 115 12.72 8.86 -8.03
C SER A 115 14.01 8.80 -8.84
N LEU A 116 14.67 7.62 -8.89
CA LEU A 116 15.89 7.45 -9.68
C LEU A 116 15.65 7.64 -11.18
N ARG A 117 14.49 7.22 -11.70
CA ARG A 117 14.08 7.47 -13.09
C ARG A 117 13.85 8.96 -13.35
N ALA A 118 13.17 9.66 -12.45
CA ALA A 118 12.94 11.10 -12.56
C ALA A 118 14.26 11.88 -12.56
N GLU A 119 15.17 11.58 -11.64
CA GLU A 119 16.50 12.19 -11.60
C GLU A 119 17.32 11.92 -12.87
N ARG A 120 17.31 10.68 -13.38
CA ARG A 120 17.97 10.34 -14.64
C ARG A 120 17.41 11.14 -15.81
N ARG A 121 16.10 11.36 -15.83
CA ARG A 121 15.43 12.17 -16.86
C ARG A 121 15.84 13.64 -16.78
N LEU A 122 15.88 14.22 -15.58
CA LEU A 122 16.33 15.61 -15.36
C LEU A 122 17.78 15.80 -15.83
N ARG A 123 18.70 14.92 -15.44
CA ARG A 123 20.10 14.96 -15.88
C ARG A 123 20.26 14.83 -17.40
N CYS A 124 19.37 14.12 -18.08
CA CYS A 124 19.39 14.01 -19.55
C CYS A 124 18.91 15.30 -20.21
N ASN A 125 17.85 15.92 -19.67
CA ASN A 125 17.33 17.19 -20.15
C ASN A 125 18.35 18.32 -19.99
N GLU A 126 19.01 18.44 -18.83
CA GLU A 126 20.06 19.45 -18.60
C GLU A 126 21.22 19.30 -19.60
N LYS A 127 21.70 18.08 -19.84
CA LYS A 127 22.74 17.81 -20.85
C LYS A 127 22.33 18.14 -22.29
N SER A 128 21.03 18.14 -22.59
CA SER A 128 20.52 18.50 -23.91
C SER A 128 20.42 20.01 -24.11
N GLU A 129 20.14 20.76 -23.04
CA GLU A 129 20.11 22.24 -23.06
C GLU A 129 21.51 22.85 -23.12
N GLU A 130 22.51 22.22 -22.47
CA GLU A 130 23.92 22.64 -22.57
C GLU A 130 24.53 22.45 -23.98
N LYS A 131 23.92 21.62 -24.83
CA LYS A 131 24.29 21.44 -26.24
C LYS A 131 23.47 22.36 -27.17
N GLY A 132 23.31 23.63 -26.79
CA GLY A 132 22.69 24.66 -27.63
C GLY A 132 23.32 24.75 -29.03
N PRO A 133 22.58 25.23 -30.05
CA PRO A 133 22.98 25.12 -31.45
C PRO A 133 24.34 25.76 -31.69
N SER A 134 25.29 24.96 -32.19
CA SER A 134 26.53 25.45 -32.77
C SER A 134 26.15 26.44 -33.86
N ILE A 135 26.36 27.74 -33.59
CA ILE A 135 26.27 28.77 -34.62
C ILE A 135 27.42 28.49 -35.58
N VAL A 136 27.10 27.84 -36.69
CA VAL A 136 28.01 27.65 -37.80
C VAL A 136 28.20 29.04 -38.41
N GLU A 137 29.32 29.69 -38.12
CA GLU A 137 29.72 30.91 -38.82
C GLU A 137 29.94 30.56 -40.29
N THR A 138 29.05 31.05 -41.15
CA THR A 138 29.19 30.93 -42.61
C THR A 138 30.25 31.93 -43.10
N PRO A 139 31.26 31.50 -43.87
CA PRO A 139 32.29 32.41 -44.35
C PRO A 139 31.74 33.28 -45.48
N THR A 140 31.72 34.59 -45.24
CA THR A 140 31.40 35.63 -46.22
C THR A 140 32.43 35.60 -47.36
N HIS A 141 31.95 35.56 -48.60
CA HIS A 141 32.75 35.78 -49.82
C HIS A 141 32.67 37.24 -50.24
#